data_AF-A0A851KCW6-F1
#
_entry.id   AF-A0A851KCW6-F1
#
_cell.length_a   1.000
_cell.length_b   1.000
_cell.length_c   1.000
_cell.angle_alpha   90.00
_cell.angle_beta   90.00
_cell.angle_gamma   90.00
#
_symmetry.space_group_name_H-M   'P 1'
#
loop_
_entity.id
_entity.type
_entity.pdbx_description
1 polymer ?
#
loop_
_entity_poly.entity_id
_entity_poly.type
_entity_poly.pdbx_seq_one_letter_code
_entity_poly.pdbx_strand_id
1 'polypeptide(L)'
;MSQFFKNIEPNIIDDEMLQKAIEEKCPEDLGDIAREESINVKVVTELQFSFKNILQIDNLWPLENLTKLQLDNNIIEKIEGLETLVHLVWLDLSFNNIEVIEGLDTLVKLKDLSLYNNRISKIEHMDTLQELQIFSIGKNNLTILKDVIYLRRLKSLQTLNLSGNPFCSEEHYRLFVVAHLPSLVYLDFKLVRNSTVRFLHSLIGKSGNSILQSLCFVALGAGSLQKSGSQKHTAAFVEYLNGSFLFDSLHAEDTEAAKLASLPGVGDLLQAYPSWFVLVCENLYNYGLEEYEKREAEVSKFYKRLHEILAVNQQESKRIISDFESRNQRRLDEISQARSGEIAESKRAQGKEDINQLWGALMTLEALVSNDLEELLQDFKRSIDVLASTFTENIQGIYPFHSSQCRDLENQHHEKLMEIVMATLKKLDHYELEEDFPDDLQRLFEDKNTIVNIISMSHSIRLRKIDKRESDMLCNTYQW
;
A
#
# COMPACT_ATOMS: atom_id res chain seq x y z
N MET A 1 -19.10 -24.98 -13.59
CA MET A 1 -17.89 -25.84 -13.65
C MET A 1 -17.84 -26.84 -12.49
N SER A 2 -18.86 -27.66 -12.25
CA SER A 2 -18.91 -28.54 -11.05
C SER A 2 -19.27 -30.02 -11.32
N GLN A 3 -19.13 -30.51 -12.55
CA GLN A 3 -19.49 -31.91 -12.88
C GLN A 3 -18.44 -32.74 -13.62
N PHE A 4 -17.27 -32.19 -13.98
CA PHE A 4 -16.28 -32.93 -14.81
C PHE A 4 -15.12 -33.61 -14.05
N PHE A 5 -14.97 -33.44 -12.74
CA PHE A 5 -13.86 -34.05 -11.97
C PHE A 5 -14.24 -35.26 -11.11
N LYS A 6 -15.42 -35.86 -11.31
CA LYS A 6 -15.92 -36.91 -10.40
C LYS A 6 -15.28 -38.31 -10.51
N ASN A 7 -14.25 -38.51 -11.36
CA ASN A 7 -13.77 -39.86 -11.69
C ASN A 7 -12.24 -40.06 -11.64
N ILE A 8 -11.47 -39.24 -10.92
CA ILE A 8 -10.04 -39.53 -10.69
C ILE A 8 -9.89 -40.02 -9.25
N GLU A 9 -9.41 -41.26 -9.07
CA GLU A 9 -9.15 -41.80 -7.74
C GLU A 9 -8.06 -40.97 -7.03
N PRO A 10 -8.25 -40.66 -5.74
CA PRO A 10 -7.26 -39.94 -4.94
C PRO A 10 -5.97 -40.77 -4.81
N ASN A 11 -4.82 -40.11 -4.95
CA ASN A 11 -3.53 -40.77 -4.80
C ASN A 11 -2.96 -40.61 -3.39
N ILE A 12 -2.09 -41.54 -3.02
CA ILE A 12 -1.18 -41.45 -1.87
C ILE A 12 0.23 -41.34 -2.46
N ILE A 13 1.13 -40.65 -1.78
CA ILE A 13 2.56 -40.69 -2.17
C ILE A 13 3.07 -42.09 -1.87
N ASP A 14 3.17 -42.94 -2.90
CA ASP A 14 3.71 -44.29 -2.83
C ASP A 14 5.15 -44.36 -3.36
N ASP A 15 5.79 -45.51 -3.19
CA ASP A 15 7.18 -45.74 -3.63
C ASP A 15 7.34 -45.50 -5.14
N GLU A 16 6.34 -45.81 -5.96
CA GLU A 16 6.37 -45.62 -7.41
C GLU A 16 6.35 -44.13 -7.77
N MET A 17 5.44 -43.35 -7.17
CA MET A 17 5.36 -41.92 -7.37
C MET A 17 6.63 -41.22 -6.88
N LEU A 18 7.16 -41.65 -5.73
CA LEU A 18 8.39 -41.12 -5.18
C LEU A 18 9.59 -41.41 -6.09
N GLN A 19 9.74 -42.65 -6.54
CA GLN A 19 10.81 -43.03 -7.45
C GLN A 19 10.76 -42.21 -8.74
N LYS A 20 9.58 -42.08 -9.34
CA LYS A 20 9.39 -41.28 -10.55
C LYS A 20 9.75 -39.80 -10.35
N ALA A 21 9.37 -39.23 -9.21
CA ALA A 21 9.70 -37.84 -8.88
C ALA A 21 11.22 -37.63 -8.69
N ILE A 22 11.94 -38.64 -8.18
CA ILE A 22 13.40 -38.59 -8.06
C ILE A 22 14.07 -38.75 -9.44
N GLU A 23 13.56 -39.64 -10.28
CA GLU A 23 14.05 -39.84 -11.65
C GLU A 23 13.87 -38.59 -12.52
N GLU A 24 12.72 -37.90 -12.43
CA GLU A 24 12.44 -36.64 -13.14
C GLU A 24 13.42 -35.50 -12.76
N LYS A 25 14.09 -35.60 -11.61
CA LYS A 25 15.11 -34.64 -11.13
C LYS A 25 16.54 -35.00 -11.53
N CYS A 26 16.82 -36.23 -11.97
CA CYS A 26 18.18 -36.62 -12.41
C CYS A 26 18.43 -36.21 -13.87
N PRO A 27 19.53 -35.49 -14.17
CA PRO A 27 19.92 -35.19 -15.55
C PRO A 27 20.15 -36.47 -16.36
N GLU A 28 19.78 -36.46 -17.65
CA GLU A 28 19.84 -37.61 -18.58
C GLU A 28 21.20 -38.32 -18.63
N ASP A 29 22.30 -37.64 -18.28
CA ASP A 29 23.67 -38.18 -18.29
C ASP A 29 24.01 -39.17 -17.15
N LEU A 30 23.12 -39.35 -16.16
CA LEU A 30 23.25 -40.34 -15.07
C LEU A 30 22.23 -41.49 -15.16
N GLY A 31 21.37 -41.48 -16.19
CA GLY A 31 20.25 -42.42 -16.35
C GLY A 31 20.66 -43.89 -16.51
N ASP A 32 21.89 -44.15 -16.98
CA ASP A 32 22.41 -45.51 -17.14
C ASP A 32 23.04 -46.07 -15.85
N ILE A 33 23.45 -45.22 -14.89
CA ILE A 33 24.05 -45.66 -13.61
C ILE A 33 22.96 -45.83 -12.53
N ALA A 34 21.88 -45.03 -12.59
CA ALA A 34 20.78 -45.09 -11.63
C ALA A 34 19.87 -46.32 -11.78
N ARG A 35 19.95 -47.05 -12.91
CA ARG A 35 19.14 -48.26 -13.14
C ARG A 35 19.69 -49.52 -12.45
N GLU A 36 20.96 -49.51 -12.01
CA GLU A 36 21.60 -50.68 -11.38
C GLU A 36 21.85 -50.55 -9.88
N GLU A 37 21.82 -49.33 -9.30
CA GLU A 37 21.97 -49.14 -7.86
C GLU A 37 20.77 -48.37 -7.27
N SER A 38 20.17 -48.95 -6.22
CA SER A 38 19.13 -48.35 -5.37
C SER A 38 19.36 -46.84 -5.20
N ILE A 39 18.48 -46.02 -5.77
CA ILE A 39 18.55 -44.55 -5.72
C ILE A 39 18.87 -44.11 -4.29
N ASN A 40 20.00 -43.42 -4.10
CA ASN A 40 20.44 -43.02 -2.77
C ASN A 40 19.56 -41.87 -2.25
N VAL A 41 18.49 -42.26 -1.55
CA VAL A 41 17.51 -41.42 -0.84
C VAL A 41 18.15 -40.30 -0.01
N LYS A 42 19.40 -40.47 0.45
CA LYS A 42 20.13 -39.46 1.23
C LYS A 42 20.60 -38.24 0.44
N VAL A 43 20.63 -38.30 -0.90
CA VAL A 43 21.12 -37.20 -1.75
C VAL A 43 19.98 -36.28 -2.21
N VAL A 44 18.73 -36.72 -2.09
CA VAL A 44 17.56 -35.98 -2.56
C VAL A 44 17.29 -34.79 -1.63
N THR A 45 17.45 -33.58 -2.14
CA THR A 45 17.23 -32.34 -1.38
C THR A 45 15.98 -31.57 -1.78
N GLU A 46 15.36 -31.91 -2.92
CA GLU A 46 14.20 -31.19 -3.45
C GLU A 46 13.24 -32.14 -4.18
N LEU A 47 11.94 -32.05 -3.90
CA LEU A 47 10.90 -32.84 -4.58
C LEU A 47 9.68 -32.00 -4.97
N GLN A 48 9.04 -32.38 -6.07
CA GLN A 48 7.87 -31.72 -6.60
C GLN A 48 6.78 -32.73 -6.98
N PHE A 49 5.59 -32.52 -6.41
CA PHE A 49 4.41 -33.36 -6.58
C PHE A 49 3.19 -32.55 -7.01
N SER A 50 3.38 -31.50 -7.82
CA SER A 50 2.30 -30.65 -8.28
C SER A 50 1.32 -31.40 -9.19
N PHE A 51 0.01 -31.15 -9.03
CA PHE A 51 -1.05 -31.70 -9.90
C PHE A 51 -1.12 -33.24 -9.95
N LYS A 52 -0.85 -33.92 -8.83
CA LYS A 52 -0.83 -35.39 -8.74
C LYS A 52 -2.08 -35.99 -8.10
N ASN A 53 -3.10 -35.18 -7.78
CA ASN A 53 -4.33 -35.61 -7.11
C ASN A 53 -4.08 -36.32 -5.76
N ILE A 54 -3.06 -35.88 -5.02
CA ILE A 54 -2.67 -36.48 -3.74
C ILE A 54 -3.68 -36.10 -2.65
N LEU A 55 -4.19 -37.08 -1.92
CA LEU A 55 -5.06 -36.92 -0.76
C LEU A 55 -4.30 -37.03 0.57
N GLN A 56 -3.30 -37.92 0.61
CA GLN A 56 -2.52 -38.20 1.82
C GLN A 56 -1.02 -38.15 1.53
N ILE A 57 -0.29 -37.48 2.41
CA ILE A 57 1.18 -37.43 2.41
C ILE A 57 1.68 -38.68 3.17
N ASP A 58 2.44 -39.52 2.49
CA ASP A 58 3.07 -40.72 3.08
C ASP A 58 4.40 -41.02 2.36
N ASN A 59 5.16 -42.02 2.85
CA ASN A 59 6.41 -42.52 2.28
C ASN A 59 7.55 -41.48 2.09
N LEU A 60 7.40 -40.27 2.63
CA LEU A 60 8.47 -39.27 2.66
C LEU A 60 9.46 -39.48 3.81
N TRP A 61 9.14 -40.36 4.76
CA TRP A 61 9.94 -40.59 5.96
C TRP A 61 11.44 -40.92 5.74
N PRO A 62 11.87 -41.59 4.64
CA PRO A 62 13.29 -41.88 4.39
C PRO A 62 14.14 -40.66 3.97
N LEU A 63 13.51 -39.54 3.60
CA LEU A 63 14.16 -38.39 2.95
C LEU A 63 14.60 -37.31 3.95
N GLU A 64 15.36 -37.69 4.97
CA GLU A 64 15.76 -36.79 6.07
C GLU A 64 16.50 -35.52 5.63
N ASN A 65 17.16 -35.55 4.46
CA ASN A 65 17.92 -34.43 3.90
C ASN A 65 17.10 -33.51 2.97
N LEU A 66 15.79 -33.71 2.87
CA LEU A 66 14.94 -32.88 2.02
C LEU A 66 14.89 -31.44 2.55
N THR A 67 15.15 -30.48 1.67
CA THR A 67 15.16 -29.04 1.98
C THR A 67 14.03 -28.27 1.32
N LYS A 68 13.51 -28.75 0.18
CA LYS A 68 12.36 -28.15 -0.51
C LYS A 68 11.34 -29.20 -0.90
N LEU A 69 10.09 -28.95 -0.58
CA LEU A 69 8.97 -29.84 -0.91
C LEU A 69 7.83 -29.03 -1.50
N GLN A 70 7.47 -29.35 -2.74
CA GLN A 70 6.36 -28.74 -3.45
C GLN A 70 5.21 -29.74 -3.60
N LEU A 71 4.06 -29.43 -3.00
CA LEU A 71 2.84 -30.26 -2.95
C LEU A 71 1.61 -29.45 -3.41
N ASP A 72 1.81 -28.40 -4.19
CA ASP A 72 0.74 -27.51 -4.63
C ASP A 72 -0.23 -28.18 -5.63
N ASN A 73 -1.46 -27.67 -5.69
CA ASN A 73 -2.49 -28.14 -6.62
C ASN A 73 -2.81 -29.64 -6.48
N ASN A 74 -3.03 -30.09 -5.23
CA ASN A 74 -3.49 -31.42 -4.90
C ASN A 74 -4.83 -31.35 -4.12
N ILE A 75 -5.24 -32.46 -3.49
CA ILE A 75 -6.48 -32.55 -2.72
C ILE A 75 -6.21 -32.90 -1.26
N ILE A 76 -5.02 -32.57 -0.75
CA ILE A 76 -4.56 -32.91 0.60
C ILE A 76 -5.47 -32.24 1.63
N GLU A 77 -5.97 -33.01 2.59
CA GLU A 77 -6.85 -32.50 3.66
C GLU A 77 -6.10 -32.32 4.99
N LYS A 78 -5.01 -33.05 5.19
CA LYS A 78 -4.25 -33.07 6.44
C LYS A 78 -2.75 -33.00 6.18
N ILE A 79 -2.06 -32.21 7.00
CA ILE A 79 -0.60 -32.13 7.02
C ILE A 79 -0.08 -33.23 7.95
N GLU A 80 0.47 -34.29 7.38
CA GLU A 80 1.04 -35.43 8.10
C GLU A 80 2.19 -36.06 7.33
N GLY A 81 2.95 -36.97 7.96
CA GLY A 81 4.04 -37.68 7.27
C GLY A 81 5.27 -36.82 6.96
N LEU A 82 5.38 -35.64 7.60
CA LEU A 82 6.50 -34.71 7.45
C LEU A 82 7.47 -34.74 8.64
N GLU A 83 7.23 -35.59 9.65
CA GLU A 83 7.86 -35.50 10.96
C GLU A 83 9.38 -35.70 10.91
N THR A 84 9.87 -36.51 9.95
CA THR A 84 11.30 -36.79 9.77
C THR A 84 12.04 -35.75 8.94
N LEU A 85 11.33 -34.82 8.26
CA LEU A 85 11.90 -33.85 7.33
C LEU A 85 12.49 -32.62 8.05
N VAL A 86 13.30 -32.85 9.08
CA VAL A 86 13.85 -31.82 10.00
C VAL A 86 14.80 -30.81 9.32
N HIS A 87 15.14 -31.03 8.05
CA HIS A 87 15.96 -30.13 7.23
C HIS A 87 15.17 -29.29 6.23
N LEU A 88 13.84 -29.39 6.24
CA LEU A 88 12.99 -28.65 5.32
C LEU A 88 13.08 -27.14 5.57
N VAL A 89 13.33 -26.39 4.51
CA VAL A 89 13.47 -24.92 4.51
C VAL A 89 12.31 -24.26 3.77
N TRP A 90 11.78 -24.92 2.74
CA TRP A 90 10.71 -24.41 1.89
C TRP A 90 9.63 -25.48 1.71
N LEU A 91 8.38 -25.13 1.99
CA LEU A 91 7.21 -26.01 1.86
C LEU A 91 6.07 -25.26 1.19
N ASP A 92 5.61 -25.78 0.06
CA ASP A 92 4.42 -25.27 -0.63
C ASP A 92 3.31 -26.32 -0.64
N LEU A 93 2.21 -25.96 0.02
CA LEU A 93 0.97 -26.73 0.15
C LEU A 93 -0.21 -25.91 -0.39
N SER A 94 0.05 -24.96 -1.29
CA SER A 94 -0.99 -24.11 -1.87
C SER A 94 -1.98 -24.89 -2.74
N PHE A 95 -3.22 -24.41 -2.86
CA PHE A 95 -4.27 -25.05 -3.66
C PHE A 95 -4.53 -26.51 -3.23
N ASN A 96 -4.76 -26.71 -1.93
CA ASN A 96 -5.17 -27.98 -1.34
C ASN A 96 -6.49 -27.81 -0.55
N ASN A 97 -6.89 -28.82 0.22
CA ASN A 97 -8.12 -28.83 1.01
C ASN A 97 -7.86 -28.79 2.52
N ILE A 98 -6.71 -28.29 2.96
CA ILE A 98 -6.30 -28.32 4.38
C ILE A 98 -7.20 -27.42 5.21
N GLU A 99 -7.70 -27.95 6.34
CA GLU A 99 -8.56 -27.22 7.28
C GLU A 99 -7.85 -26.80 8.57
N VAL A 100 -6.84 -27.57 9.00
CA VAL A 100 -6.11 -27.36 10.25
C VAL A 100 -4.61 -27.33 9.99
N ILE A 101 -3.91 -26.39 10.60
CA ILE A 101 -2.45 -26.39 10.62
C ILE A 101 -2.01 -27.38 11.70
N GLU A 102 -1.36 -28.46 11.30
CA GLU A 102 -0.83 -29.51 12.19
C GLU A 102 0.37 -30.19 11.53
N GLY A 103 1.07 -31.09 12.23
CA GLY A 103 2.14 -31.90 11.64
C GLY A 103 3.42 -31.14 11.23
N LEU A 104 3.57 -29.87 11.66
CA LEU A 104 4.74 -29.02 11.33
C LEU A 104 5.74 -28.91 12.50
N ASP A 105 5.47 -29.52 13.66
CA ASP A 105 6.20 -29.27 14.91
C ASP A 105 7.71 -29.54 14.81
N THR A 106 8.13 -30.51 14.01
CA THR A 106 9.54 -30.91 13.86
C THR A 106 10.30 -30.10 12.82
N LEU A 107 9.62 -29.28 12.01
CA LEU A 107 10.20 -28.53 10.87
C LEU A 107 10.86 -27.22 11.31
N VAL A 108 11.74 -27.28 12.31
CA VAL A 108 12.32 -26.11 12.99
C VAL A 108 13.18 -25.21 12.09
N LYS A 109 13.62 -25.70 10.93
CA LYS A 109 14.41 -24.97 9.93
C LYS A 109 13.57 -24.31 8.83
N LEU A 110 12.25 -24.44 8.88
CA LEU A 110 11.36 -23.94 7.85
C LEU A 110 11.39 -22.40 7.82
N LYS A 111 11.67 -21.84 6.64
CA LYS A 111 11.79 -20.39 6.41
C LYS A 111 10.66 -19.84 5.53
N ASP A 112 10.13 -20.67 4.65
CA ASP A 112 9.06 -20.31 3.73
C ASP A 112 7.97 -21.38 3.76
N LEU A 113 6.76 -20.96 4.08
CA LEU A 113 5.58 -21.81 4.13
C LEU A 113 4.45 -21.14 3.34
N SER A 114 3.95 -21.85 2.34
CA SER A 114 2.79 -21.44 1.56
C SER A 114 1.62 -22.40 1.76
N LEU A 115 0.54 -21.86 2.32
CA LEU A 115 -0.77 -22.50 2.53
C LEU A 115 -1.87 -21.73 1.76
N TYR A 116 -1.50 -21.07 0.66
CA TYR A 116 -2.40 -20.21 -0.08
C TYR A 116 -3.54 -21.02 -0.72
N ASN A 117 -4.78 -20.52 -0.67
CA ASN A 117 -5.95 -21.17 -1.25
C ASN A 117 -6.22 -22.58 -0.67
N ASN A 118 -6.40 -22.63 0.66
CA ASN A 118 -6.83 -23.80 1.43
C ASN A 118 -8.15 -23.45 2.18
N ARG A 119 -8.54 -24.24 3.19
CA ARG A 119 -9.79 -24.06 3.95
C ARG A 119 -9.56 -23.72 5.43
N ILE A 120 -8.37 -23.25 5.76
CA ILE A 120 -7.91 -23.05 7.14
C ILE A 120 -8.74 -21.97 7.83
N SER A 121 -9.31 -22.27 8.99
CA SER A 121 -10.15 -21.32 9.75
C SER A 121 -9.44 -20.66 10.93
N LYS A 122 -8.26 -21.17 11.34
CA LYS A 122 -7.52 -20.67 12.50
C LYS A 122 -6.00 -20.82 12.34
N ILE A 123 -5.25 -19.86 12.89
CA ILE A 123 -3.78 -19.88 12.93
C ILE A 123 -3.33 -20.45 14.28
N GLU A 124 -2.78 -21.67 14.29
CA GLU A 124 -2.33 -22.38 15.48
C GLU A 124 -1.26 -23.43 15.15
N HIS A 125 -0.68 -24.07 16.17
CA HIS A 125 0.28 -25.18 16.03
C HIS A 125 1.55 -24.88 15.19
N MET A 126 2.03 -23.64 15.25
CA MET A 126 3.28 -23.22 14.59
C MET A 126 4.34 -22.70 15.58
N ASP A 127 4.23 -23.03 16.87
CA ASP A 127 5.10 -22.49 17.93
C ASP A 127 6.60 -22.79 17.70
N THR A 128 6.92 -23.90 17.02
CA THR A 128 8.30 -24.36 16.82
C THR A 128 8.98 -23.72 15.60
N LEU A 129 8.23 -23.08 14.69
CA LEU A 129 8.72 -22.53 13.42
C LEU A 129 9.40 -21.16 13.59
N GLN A 130 10.39 -21.08 14.49
CA GLN A 130 11.04 -19.83 14.90
C GLN A 130 11.88 -19.18 13.78
N GLU A 131 12.31 -19.96 12.78
CA GLU A 131 13.04 -19.47 11.61
C GLU A 131 12.12 -19.01 10.46
N LEU A 132 10.80 -19.10 10.60
CA LEU A 132 9.87 -18.76 9.52
C LEU A 132 9.94 -17.26 9.18
N GLN A 133 10.26 -16.94 7.93
CA GLN A 133 10.43 -15.58 7.41
C GLN A 133 9.30 -15.17 6.47
N ILE A 134 8.83 -16.11 5.66
CA ILE A 134 7.79 -15.91 4.66
C ILE A 134 6.64 -16.85 4.99
N PHE A 135 5.46 -16.28 5.16
CA PHE A 135 4.25 -17.04 5.40
C PHE A 135 3.11 -16.54 4.51
N SER A 136 2.59 -17.42 3.67
CA SER A 136 1.45 -17.14 2.81
C SER A 136 0.26 -18.00 3.24
N ILE A 137 -0.80 -17.37 3.72
CA ILE A 137 -2.07 -18.02 4.09
C ILE A 137 -3.26 -17.27 3.47
N GLY A 138 -3.05 -16.64 2.32
CA GLY A 138 -4.12 -15.98 1.57
C GLY A 138 -5.19 -16.96 1.08
N LYS A 139 -6.39 -16.46 0.77
CA LYS A 139 -7.55 -17.24 0.30
C LYS A 139 -7.88 -18.46 1.18
N ASN A 140 -7.94 -18.26 2.49
CA ASN A 140 -8.41 -19.26 3.45
C ASN A 140 -9.72 -18.79 4.12
N ASN A 141 -10.15 -19.50 5.17
CA ASN A 141 -11.41 -19.24 5.88
C ASN A 141 -11.19 -18.51 7.22
N LEU A 142 -10.15 -17.69 7.34
CA LEU A 142 -9.86 -16.95 8.56
C LEU A 142 -10.89 -15.82 8.76
N THR A 143 -11.72 -15.94 9.80
CA THR A 143 -12.80 -14.99 10.11
C THR A 143 -12.50 -14.07 11.29
N ILE A 144 -11.56 -14.44 12.16
CA ILE A 144 -11.26 -13.72 13.40
C ILE A 144 -9.92 -12.99 13.26
N LEU A 145 -9.94 -11.67 13.11
CA LEU A 145 -8.73 -10.83 12.97
C LEU A 145 -7.74 -11.01 14.15
N LYS A 146 -8.24 -11.24 15.37
CA LYS A 146 -7.41 -11.42 16.57
C LYS A 146 -6.50 -12.65 16.51
N ASP A 147 -6.79 -13.63 15.66
CA ASP A 147 -5.95 -14.83 15.53
C ASP A 147 -4.57 -14.51 14.97
N VAL A 148 -4.43 -13.41 14.23
CA VAL A 148 -3.13 -12.89 13.76
C VAL A 148 -2.17 -12.59 14.93
N ILE A 149 -2.68 -12.31 16.13
CA ILE A 149 -1.84 -12.09 17.32
C ILE A 149 -0.97 -13.32 17.63
N TYR A 150 -1.43 -14.52 17.26
CA TYR A 150 -0.66 -15.76 17.40
C TYR A 150 0.72 -15.65 16.71
N LEU A 151 0.78 -15.00 15.54
CA LEU A 151 2.00 -14.84 14.74
C LEU A 151 3.08 -14.01 15.44
N ARG A 152 2.78 -13.31 16.55
CA ARG A 152 3.80 -12.63 17.39
C ARG A 152 4.87 -13.58 17.93
N ARG A 153 4.56 -14.88 17.96
CA ARG A 153 5.47 -15.94 18.39
C ARG A 153 6.56 -16.22 17.36
N LEU A 154 6.31 -15.92 16.09
CA LEU A 154 7.25 -16.11 14.98
C LEU A 154 8.14 -14.88 14.85
N LYS A 155 9.26 -14.86 15.57
CA LYS A 155 10.13 -13.67 15.68
C LYS A 155 10.84 -13.29 14.38
N SER A 156 11.03 -14.26 13.50
CA SER A 156 11.74 -14.08 12.23
C SER A 156 10.81 -13.68 11.08
N LEU A 157 9.49 -13.58 11.31
CA LEU A 157 8.51 -13.33 10.26
C LEU A 157 8.65 -11.91 9.70
N GLN A 158 8.90 -11.82 8.39
CA GLN A 158 9.13 -10.58 7.65
C GLN A 158 8.10 -10.35 6.54
N THR A 159 7.63 -11.41 5.91
CA THR A 159 6.66 -11.32 4.80
C THR A 159 5.44 -12.14 5.14
N LEU A 160 4.27 -11.50 5.10
CA LEU A 160 2.99 -12.12 5.41
C LEU A 160 1.97 -11.80 4.32
N ASN A 161 1.32 -12.84 3.80
CA ASN A 161 0.19 -12.70 2.89
C ASN A 161 -1.08 -13.30 3.52
N LEU A 162 -2.05 -12.45 3.81
CA LEU A 162 -3.37 -12.79 4.36
C LEU A 162 -4.49 -12.53 3.34
N SER A 163 -4.18 -11.93 2.19
CA SER A 163 -5.15 -11.50 1.18
C SER A 163 -6.18 -12.58 0.82
N GLY A 164 -7.45 -12.19 0.73
CA GLY A 164 -8.54 -13.10 0.36
C GLY A 164 -9.14 -13.93 1.49
N ASN A 165 -8.76 -13.69 2.75
CA ASN A 165 -9.48 -14.22 3.92
C ASN A 165 -10.69 -13.35 4.29
N PRO A 166 -11.76 -13.93 4.88
CA PRO A 166 -12.95 -13.18 5.30
C PRO A 166 -12.68 -11.95 6.18
N PHE A 167 -11.76 -12.00 7.16
CA PHE A 167 -11.46 -10.83 8.00
C PHE A 167 -10.82 -9.66 7.20
N CYS A 168 -10.29 -9.90 5.99
CA CYS A 168 -9.69 -8.84 5.19
C CYS A 168 -10.71 -7.80 4.70
N SER A 169 -12.01 -8.10 4.78
CA SER A 169 -13.08 -7.13 4.55
C SER A 169 -13.22 -6.11 5.68
N GLU A 170 -12.64 -6.36 6.86
CA GLU A 170 -12.57 -5.37 7.92
C GLU A 170 -11.67 -4.21 7.49
N GLU A 171 -12.19 -2.99 7.45
CA GLU A 171 -11.50 -1.78 6.97
C GLU A 171 -10.11 -1.53 7.63
N HIS A 172 -9.86 -2.15 8.78
CA HIS A 172 -8.72 -1.87 9.67
C HIS A 172 -7.73 -3.01 9.79
N TYR A 173 -7.95 -4.13 9.09
CA TYR A 173 -7.17 -5.35 9.30
C TYR A 173 -5.67 -5.10 9.11
N ARG A 174 -5.28 -4.29 8.11
CA ARG A 174 -3.87 -3.99 7.82
C ARG A 174 -3.20 -3.27 8.98
N LEU A 175 -3.86 -2.27 9.54
CA LEU A 175 -3.34 -1.50 10.67
C LEU A 175 -3.21 -2.40 11.91
N PHE A 176 -4.21 -3.23 12.16
CA PHE A 176 -4.19 -4.20 13.25
C PHE A 176 -3.01 -5.17 13.11
N VAL A 177 -2.80 -5.76 11.94
CA VAL A 177 -1.72 -6.72 11.68
C VAL A 177 -0.35 -6.06 11.91
N VAL A 178 -0.12 -4.89 11.30
CA VAL A 178 1.16 -4.17 11.40
C VAL A 178 1.46 -3.75 12.84
N ALA A 179 0.45 -3.35 13.61
CA ALA A 179 0.64 -2.94 14.99
C ALA A 179 1.09 -4.10 15.89
N HIS A 180 0.59 -5.32 15.65
CA HIS A 180 0.96 -6.49 16.44
C HIS A 180 2.22 -7.20 15.94
N LEU A 181 2.60 -7.05 14.67
CA LEU A 181 3.75 -7.71 14.05
C LEU A 181 4.83 -6.69 13.65
N PRO A 182 5.63 -6.19 14.61
CA PRO A 182 6.56 -5.09 14.36
C PRO A 182 7.80 -5.48 13.52
N SER A 183 8.07 -6.77 13.34
CA SER A 183 9.16 -7.27 12.48
C SER A 183 8.77 -7.35 11.00
N LEU A 184 7.50 -7.08 10.67
CA LEU A 184 6.97 -7.28 9.33
C LEU A 184 7.46 -6.20 8.36
N VAL A 185 8.03 -6.63 7.24
CA VAL A 185 8.53 -5.79 6.13
C VAL A 185 7.49 -5.71 5.02
N TYR A 186 6.81 -6.82 4.71
CA TYR A 186 5.80 -6.89 3.64
C TYR A 186 4.49 -7.49 4.16
N LEU A 187 3.38 -6.82 3.84
CA LEU A 187 2.02 -7.29 4.12
C LEU A 187 1.17 -7.26 2.84
N ASP A 188 0.69 -8.42 2.41
CA ASP A 188 -0.09 -8.62 1.18
C ASP A 188 0.59 -7.98 -0.03
N PHE A 189 1.87 -8.31 -0.23
CA PHE A 189 2.72 -7.82 -1.31
C PHE A 189 2.99 -6.30 -1.31
N LYS A 190 2.65 -5.60 -0.22
CA LYS A 190 2.93 -4.17 -0.04
C LYS A 190 3.96 -3.94 1.04
N LEU A 191 4.90 -3.03 0.77
CA LEU A 191 5.93 -2.62 1.73
C LEU A 191 5.31 -1.90 2.93
N VAL A 192 5.72 -2.31 4.14
CA VAL A 192 5.33 -1.67 5.40
C VAL A 192 6.44 -0.70 5.82
N ARG A 193 6.12 0.60 5.91
CA ARG A 193 7.12 1.62 6.30
C ARG A 193 7.46 1.51 7.79
N ASN A 194 8.75 1.54 8.12
CA ASN A 194 9.26 1.48 9.49
C ASN A 194 8.71 2.59 10.41
N SER A 195 8.43 3.79 9.88
CA SER A 195 7.81 4.88 10.64
C SER A 195 6.40 4.53 11.13
N THR A 196 5.60 3.91 10.26
CA THR A 196 4.24 3.43 10.56
C THR A 196 4.26 2.35 11.65
N VAL A 197 5.18 1.38 11.55
CA VAL A 197 5.34 0.31 12.54
C VAL A 197 5.68 0.88 13.92
N ARG A 198 6.68 1.76 14.01
CA ARG A 198 7.12 2.37 15.28
C ARG A 198 6.00 3.18 15.94
N PHE A 199 5.24 3.93 15.15
CA PHE A 199 4.11 4.72 15.62
C PHE A 199 3.00 3.83 16.21
N LEU A 200 2.56 2.81 15.45
CA LEU A 200 1.48 1.92 15.86
C LEU A 200 1.88 1.02 17.05
N HIS A 201 3.12 0.53 17.08
CA HIS A 201 3.61 -0.28 18.19
C HIS A 201 3.75 0.53 19.49
N SER A 202 4.19 1.79 19.40
CA SER A 202 4.25 2.73 20.55
C SER A 202 2.87 2.98 21.17
N LEU A 203 1.81 3.01 20.35
CA LEU A 203 0.43 3.18 20.81
C LEU A 203 -0.10 1.97 21.59
N ILE A 204 0.27 0.75 21.21
CA ILE A 204 -0.12 -0.47 21.96
C ILE A 204 0.54 -0.51 23.34
N GLY A 205 1.83 -0.17 23.41
CA GLY A 205 2.61 -0.22 24.66
C GLY A 205 2.17 0.76 25.74
N LYS A 206 1.53 1.87 25.35
CA LYS A 206 1.10 2.92 26.30
C LYS A 206 -0.29 2.69 26.90
N SER A 207 -1.11 1.82 26.32
CA SER A 207 -2.55 1.82 26.64
C SER A 207 -3.23 0.46 26.78
N GLY A 208 -2.52 -0.66 26.63
CA GLY A 208 -3.12 -1.99 26.75
C GLY A 208 -4.14 -2.32 25.65
N ASN A 209 -4.48 -3.60 25.54
CA ASN A 209 -5.28 -4.16 24.43
C ASN A 209 -6.71 -3.58 24.27
N SER A 210 -7.17 -2.66 25.11
CA SER A 210 -8.49 -2.03 24.99
C SER A 210 -8.52 -0.80 24.06
N ILE A 211 -7.39 -0.40 23.49
CA ILE A 211 -7.32 0.80 22.64
C ILE A 211 -7.34 0.49 21.14
N LEU A 212 -7.32 -0.75 20.65
CA LEU A 212 -7.63 -0.95 19.20
C LEU A 212 -9.08 -0.63 18.87
N GLN A 213 -9.99 -0.84 19.83
CA GLN A 213 -11.39 -0.45 19.70
C GLN A 213 -11.59 1.07 19.90
N SER A 214 -10.80 1.71 20.77
CA SER A 214 -10.79 3.17 20.93
C SER A 214 -9.98 3.93 19.87
N LEU A 215 -8.96 3.30 19.26
CA LEU A 215 -8.24 3.78 18.08
C LEU A 215 -9.07 3.57 16.83
N CYS A 216 -9.96 2.58 16.76
CA CYS A 216 -11.06 2.57 15.77
C CYS A 216 -11.97 3.78 15.97
N PHE A 217 -12.22 4.24 17.20
CA PHE A 217 -12.97 5.48 17.43
C PHE A 217 -12.16 6.75 17.12
N VAL A 218 -10.82 6.69 17.08
CA VAL A 218 -9.96 7.83 16.70
C VAL A 218 -9.61 7.82 15.21
N ALA A 219 -9.63 6.66 14.57
CA ALA A 219 -9.41 6.45 13.13
C ALA A 219 -10.72 6.51 12.31
N LEU A 220 -11.89 6.19 12.91
CA LEU A 220 -13.22 6.33 12.27
C LEU A 220 -14.19 7.28 13.00
N GLY A 221 -14.04 7.52 14.31
CA GLY A 221 -15.08 8.17 15.13
C GLY A 221 -14.79 9.61 15.59
N ALA A 222 -13.61 10.16 15.31
CA ALA A 222 -13.29 11.57 15.52
C ALA A 222 -12.72 12.06 14.19
N GLY A 223 -13.46 12.79 13.35
CA GLY A 223 -14.65 13.54 13.67
C GLY A 223 -15.38 13.97 12.41
N SER A 224 -16.66 13.66 12.39
CA SER A 224 -17.61 14.03 11.35
C SER A 224 -17.85 15.54 11.25
N LEU A 225 -17.27 16.37 12.13
CA LEU A 225 -17.30 17.84 11.98
C LEU A 225 -15.96 18.56 12.29
N GLN A 226 -14.92 17.90 12.81
CA GLN A 226 -13.68 18.60 13.23
C GLN A 226 -12.34 17.91 12.89
N LYS A 227 -12.34 16.64 12.44
CA LYS A 227 -11.12 15.90 12.03
C LYS A 227 -11.13 15.42 10.57
N SER A 228 -12.32 15.33 9.94
CA SER A 228 -12.43 15.23 8.47
C SER A 228 -11.75 16.41 7.77
N GLY A 229 -11.67 17.56 8.44
CA GLY A 229 -10.87 18.69 8.00
C GLY A 229 -9.41 18.30 7.84
N SER A 230 -8.72 17.87 8.91
CA SER A 230 -7.26 17.66 8.86
C SER A 230 -6.78 16.68 7.78
N GLN A 231 -7.52 15.59 7.48
CA GLN A 231 -7.15 14.67 6.39
C GLN A 231 -7.48 15.22 5.00
N LYS A 232 -8.66 15.86 4.83
CA LYS A 232 -9.02 16.53 3.57
C LYS A 232 -8.06 17.68 3.28
N HIS A 233 -7.66 18.45 4.28
CA HIS A 233 -6.68 19.54 4.16
C HIS A 233 -5.32 18.97 3.75
N THR A 234 -4.91 17.83 4.31
CA THR A 234 -3.67 17.16 3.89
C THR A 234 -3.72 16.68 2.46
N ALA A 235 -4.80 16.00 2.06
CA ALA A 235 -4.97 15.55 0.68
C ALA A 235 -5.07 16.74 -0.31
N ALA A 236 -5.62 17.86 0.15
CA ALA A 236 -5.69 19.12 -0.56
C ALA A 236 -4.42 19.98 -0.50
N PHE A 237 -3.39 19.53 0.22
CA PHE A 237 -2.13 20.25 0.43
C PHE A 237 -2.30 21.62 1.10
N VAL A 238 -3.29 21.80 1.97
CA VAL A 238 -3.64 23.09 2.60
C VAL A 238 -3.72 23.01 4.13
N GLU A 239 -2.95 22.11 4.75
CA GLU A 239 -2.89 22.04 6.21
C GLU A 239 -2.43 23.37 6.82
N TYR A 240 -3.08 23.75 7.92
CA TYR A 240 -2.77 24.95 8.71
C TYR A 240 -2.97 26.29 7.98
N LEU A 241 -3.61 26.27 6.81
CA LEU A 241 -4.03 27.49 6.10
C LEU A 241 -5.48 27.90 6.44
N ASN A 242 -6.22 27.04 7.13
CA ASN A 242 -7.59 27.29 7.54
C ASN A 242 -7.66 28.20 8.79
N GLY A 243 -7.57 29.51 8.61
CA GLY A 243 -7.61 30.49 9.70
C GLY A 243 -6.22 30.92 10.17
N SER A 244 -6.05 31.17 11.47
CA SER A 244 -4.84 31.83 12.01
C SER A 244 -3.62 30.93 12.22
N PHE A 245 -3.71 29.61 12.00
CA PHE A 245 -2.65 28.69 12.42
C PHE A 245 -1.25 29.00 11.88
N LEU A 246 -1.13 29.30 10.58
CA LEU A 246 0.15 29.69 10.00
C LEU A 246 0.64 31.00 10.62
N PHE A 247 -0.24 31.99 10.75
CA PHE A 247 0.05 33.28 11.37
C PHE A 247 0.52 33.14 12.82
N ASP A 248 -0.21 32.39 13.65
CA ASP A 248 0.13 32.14 15.05
C ASP A 248 1.50 31.47 15.16
N SER A 249 1.81 30.55 14.24
CA SER A 249 3.12 29.89 14.15
C SER A 249 4.26 30.87 13.81
N LEU A 250 4.01 31.92 13.02
CA LEU A 250 5.01 32.97 12.73
C LEU A 250 5.50 33.65 14.01
N HIS A 251 4.58 33.89 14.95
CA HIS A 251 4.82 34.67 16.17
C HIS A 251 5.13 33.84 17.42
N ALA A 252 4.85 32.53 17.41
CA ALA A 252 4.99 31.66 18.59
C ALA A 252 6.39 31.63 19.24
N GLU A 253 7.44 31.88 18.46
CA GLU A 253 8.85 31.85 18.89
C GLU A 253 9.48 33.26 18.96
N ASP A 254 8.69 34.31 18.71
CA ASP A 254 9.18 35.68 18.57
C ASP A 254 8.86 36.53 19.80
N THR A 255 9.48 36.18 20.92
CA THR A 255 9.23 36.83 22.22
C THR A 255 9.81 38.25 22.31
N GLU A 256 10.84 38.55 21.52
CA GLU A 256 11.54 39.85 21.57
C GLU A 256 10.82 40.91 20.72
N ALA A 257 10.41 40.60 19.48
CA ALA A 257 9.67 41.57 18.67
C ALA A 257 8.25 41.81 19.21
N ALA A 258 7.67 40.84 19.94
CA ALA A 258 6.39 41.02 20.63
C ALA A 258 6.40 42.18 21.64
N LYS A 259 7.56 42.47 22.24
CA LYS A 259 7.72 43.60 23.18
C LYS A 259 7.50 44.94 22.49
N LEU A 260 7.72 45.04 21.19
CA LEU A 260 7.52 46.26 20.40
C LEU A 260 6.04 46.66 20.25
N ALA A 261 5.10 45.80 20.66
CA ALA A 261 3.67 46.04 20.53
C ALA A 261 3.17 47.30 21.27
N SER A 262 3.86 47.73 22.34
CA SER A 262 3.47 48.94 23.07
C SER A 262 4.08 50.23 22.51
N LEU A 263 4.78 50.18 21.37
CA LEU A 263 5.24 51.39 20.69
C LEU A 263 4.07 52.13 20.03
N PRO A 264 4.03 53.47 20.10
CA PRO A 264 3.03 54.27 19.40
C PRO A 264 3.02 53.96 17.89
N GLY A 265 1.84 53.63 17.35
CA GLY A 265 1.64 53.28 15.93
C GLY A 265 1.82 51.78 15.60
N VAL A 266 2.45 50.98 16.47
CA VAL A 266 2.55 49.52 16.25
C VAL A 266 1.21 48.83 16.50
N GLY A 267 0.39 49.34 17.43
CA GLY A 267 -0.97 48.82 17.68
C GLY A 267 -1.86 48.83 16.43
N ASP A 268 -1.84 49.91 15.65
CA ASP A 268 -2.61 50.03 14.41
C ASP A 268 -2.13 49.03 13.34
N LEU A 269 -0.81 48.82 13.27
CA LEU A 269 -0.20 47.83 12.37
C LEU A 269 -0.63 46.40 12.74
N LEU A 270 -0.66 46.09 14.04
CA LEU A 270 -1.09 44.79 14.58
C LEU A 270 -2.60 44.56 14.49
N GLN A 271 -3.41 45.60 14.27
CA GLN A 271 -4.86 45.43 14.07
C GLN A 271 -5.19 44.97 12.64
N ALA A 272 -4.50 45.51 11.63
CA ALA A 272 -4.77 45.22 10.23
C ALA A 272 -4.01 44.00 9.70
N TYR A 273 -2.71 43.87 10.01
CA TYR A 273 -1.84 42.84 9.43
C TYR A 273 -2.33 41.39 9.64
N PRO A 274 -2.73 40.95 10.86
CA PRO A 274 -3.19 39.58 11.07
C PRO A 274 -4.42 39.25 10.24
N SER A 275 -5.37 40.18 10.16
CA SER A 275 -6.62 39.99 9.41
C SER A 275 -6.36 39.78 7.92
N TRP A 276 -5.43 40.55 7.35
CA TRP A 276 -5.08 40.46 5.93
C TRP A 276 -4.28 39.18 5.65
N PHE A 277 -3.35 38.81 6.53
CA PHE A 277 -2.57 37.58 6.38
C PHE A 277 -3.45 36.32 6.45
N VAL A 278 -4.37 36.27 7.42
CA VAL A 278 -5.31 35.15 7.55
C VAL A 278 -6.23 35.05 6.35
N LEU A 279 -6.72 36.16 5.82
CA LEU A 279 -7.55 36.18 4.61
C LEU A 279 -6.82 35.55 3.41
N VAL A 280 -5.53 35.85 3.23
CA VAL A 280 -4.72 35.23 2.16
C VAL A 280 -4.59 33.73 2.38
N CYS A 281 -4.34 33.28 3.61
CA CYS A 281 -4.29 31.86 3.95
C CYS A 281 -5.61 31.15 3.65
N GLU A 282 -6.74 31.76 4.00
CA GLU A 282 -8.07 31.20 3.75
C GLU A 282 -8.40 31.11 2.26
N ASN A 283 -7.99 32.10 1.47
CA ASN A 283 -8.13 32.05 0.01
C ASN A 283 -7.32 30.89 -0.59
N LEU A 284 -6.07 30.72 -0.16
CA LEU A 284 -5.20 29.62 -0.59
C LEU A 284 -5.76 28.26 -0.16
N TYR A 285 -6.32 28.19 1.04
CA TYR A 285 -7.00 27.03 1.56
C TYR A 285 -8.20 26.61 0.70
N ASN A 286 -9.08 27.55 0.35
CA ASN A 286 -10.23 27.29 -0.52
C ASN A 286 -9.80 26.85 -1.92
N TYR A 287 -8.79 27.52 -2.49
CA TYR A 287 -8.21 27.13 -3.77
C TYR A 287 -7.71 25.68 -3.77
N GLY A 288 -6.93 25.28 -2.75
CA GLY A 288 -6.43 23.91 -2.67
C GLY A 288 -7.53 22.85 -2.50
N LEU A 289 -8.64 23.19 -1.84
CA LEU A 289 -9.81 22.32 -1.77
C LEU A 289 -10.50 22.14 -3.12
N GLU A 290 -10.65 23.20 -3.91
CA GLU A 290 -11.20 23.12 -5.26
C GLU A 290 -10.32 22.26 -6.18
N GLU A 291 -9.00 22.43 -6.10
CA GLU A 291 -8.04 21.64 -6.87
C GLU A 291 -8.00 20.18 -6.42
N TYR A 292 -8.19 19.91 -5.12
CA TYR A 292 -8.40 18.55 -4.63
C TYR A 292 -9.64 17.90 -5.26
N GLU A 293 -10.76 18.60 -5.34
CA GLU A 293 -11.98 18.06 -5.93
C GLU A 293 -11.81 17.77 -7.43
N LYS A 294 -11.05 18.60 -8.16
CA LYS A 294 -10.68 18.32 -9.56
C LYS A 294 -9.84 17.06 -9.70
N ARG A 295 -8.85 16.86 -8.81
CA ARG A 295 -8.00 15.66 -8.80
C ARG A 295 -8.79 14.39 -8.50
N GLU A 296 -9.66 14.41 -7.49
CA GLU A 296 -10.53 13.28 -7.16
C GLU A 296 -11.50 12.95 -8.29
N ALA A 297 -12.03 13.95 -8.99
CA ALA A 297 -12.89 13.76 -10.15
C ALA A 297 -12.14 13.08 -11.31
N GLU A 298 -10.89 13.47 -11.57
CA GLU A 298 -10.07 12.86 -12.63
C GLU A 298 -9.69 11.41 -12.30
N VAL A 299 -9.30 11.12 -11.05
CA VAL A 299 -9.05 9.75 -10.59
C VAL A 299 -10.31 8.88 -10.70
N SER A 300 -11.46 9.40 -10.28
CA SER A 300 -12.73 8.70 -10.38
C SER A 300 -13.11 8.40 -11.84
N LYS A 301 -12.88 9.37 -12.74
CA LYS A 301 -13.10 9.22 -14.17
C LYS A 301 -12.20 8.15 -14.79
N PHE A 302 -10.93 8.10 -14.42
CA PHE A 302 -9.99 7.05 -14.84
C PHE A 302 -10.49 5.66 -14.46
N TYR A 303 -10.80 5.43 -13.17
CA TYR A 303 -11.27 4.13 -12.71
C TYR A 303 -12.59 3.71 -13.34
N LYS A 304 -13.51 4.67 -13.55
CA LYS A 304 -14.76 4.41 -14.26
C LYS A 304 -14.49 3.89 -15.67
N ARG A 305 -13.65 4.58 -16.46
CA ARG A 305 -13.32 4.18 -17.85
C ARG A 305 -12.55 2.86 -17.88
N LEU A 306 -11.65 2.62 -16.92
CA LEU A 306 -10.94 1.35 -16.75
C LEU A 306 -11.93 0.19 -16.55
N HIS A 307 -12.88 0.35 -15.63
CA HIS A 307 -13.89 -0.67 -15.38
C HIS A 307 -14.80 -0.92 -16.59
N GLU A 308 -15.15 0.12 -17.34
CA GLU A 308 -15.93 0.00 -18.58
C GLU A 308 -15.17 -0.81 -19.66
N ILE A 309 -13.89 -0.50 -19.91
CA ILE A 309 -13.04 -1.23 -20.88
C ILE A 309 -12.95 -2.72 -20.49
N LEU A 310 -12.63 -3.00 -19.22
CA LEU A 310 -12.49 -4.38 -18.74
C LEU A 310 -13.81 -5.15 -18.78
N ALA A 311 -14.94 -4.50 -18.46
CA ALA A 311 -16.25 -5.12 -18.50
C ALA A 311 -16.67 -5.48 -19.92
N VAL A 312 -16.48 -4.57 -20.88
CA VAL A 312 -16.76 -4.81 -22.30
C VAL A 312 -15.91 -5.96 -22.83
N ASN A 313 -14.60 -5.98 -22.54
CA ASN A 313 -13.73 -7.08 -22.95
C ASN A 313 -14.15 -8.42 -22.35
N GLN A 314 -14.47 -8.44 -21.05
CA GLN A 314 -14.90 -9.66 -20.38
C GLN A 314 -16.20 -10.20 -20.98
N GLN A 315 -17.15 -9.31 -21.31
CA GLN A 315 -18.41 -9.69 -21.94
C GLN A 315 -18.18 -10.27 -23.34
N GLU A 316 -17.34 -9.63 -24.15
CA GLU A 316 -17.06 -10.09 -25.51
C GLU A 316 -16.25 -11.39 -25.53
N SER A 317 -15.26 -11.52 -24.65
CA SER A 317 -14.51 -12.76 -24.45
C SER A 317 -15.43 -13.93 -24.09
N LYS A 318 -16.36 -13.72 -23.15
CA LYS A 318 -17.36 -14.73 -22.77
C LYS A 318 -18.26 -15.11 -23.95
N ARG A 319 -18.67 -14.14 -24.76
CA ARG A 319 -19.50 -14.38 -25.96
C ARG A 319 -18.77 -15.27 -26.96
N ILE A 320 -17.53 -14.91 -27.30
CA ILE A 320 -16.70 -15.66 -28.28
C ILE A 320 -16.44 -17.10 -27.79
N ILE A 321 -16.09 -17.27 -26.51
CA ILE A 321 -15.85 -18.59 -25.92
C ILE A 321 -17.14 -19.42 -25.92
N SER A 322 -18.27 -18.86 -25.49
CA SER A 322 -19.56 -19.55 -25.45
C SER A 322 -20.03 -19.98 -26.84
N ASP A 323 -19.82 -19.14 -27.87
CA ASP A 323 -20.13 -19.46 -29.26
C ASP A 323 -19.25 -20.61 -29.77
N PHE A 324 -17.95 -20.60 -29.44
CA PHE A 324 -17.04 -21.69 -29.77
C PHE A 324 -17.43 -22.99 -29.07
N GLU A 325 -17.71 -22.97 -27.76
CA GLU A 325 -18.12 -24.14 -26.98
C GLU A 325 -19.38 -24.77 -27.57
N SER A 326 -20.37 -23.94 -27.93
CA SER A 326 -21.62 -24.41 -28.54
C SER A 326 -21.39 -25.08 -29.90
N ARG A 327 -20.54 -24.49 -30.76
CA ARG A 327 -20.15 -25.10 -32.05
C ARG A 327 -19.34 -26.38 -31.84
N ASN A 328 -18.43 -26.39 -30.88
CA ASN A 328 -17.57 -27.53 -30.58
C ASN A 328 -18.39 -28.72 -30.06
N GLN A 329 -19.35 -28.48 -29.18
CA GLN A 329 -20.24 -29.53 -28.68
C GLN A 329 -21.02 -30.18 -29.83
N ARG A 330 -21.66 -29.37 -30.68
CA ARG A 330 -22.39 -29.89 -31.86
C ARG A 330 -21.48 -30.71 -32.77
N ARG A 331 -20.24 -30.26 -33.00
CA ARG A 331 -19.25 -30.99 -33.80
C ARG A 331 -18.86 -32.32 -33.16
N LEU A 332 -18.66 -32.37 -31.84
CA LEU A 332 -18.35 -33.63 -31.15
C LEU A 332 -19.49 -34.63 -31.28
N ASP A 333 -20.73 -34.17 -31.18
CA ASP A 333 -21.92 -34.99 -31.40
C ASP A 333 -21.95 -35.53 -32.85
N GLU A 334 -21.67 -34.69 -33.85
CA GLU A 334 -21.58 -35.09 -35.27
C GLU A 334 -20.46 -36.11 -35.54
N ILE A 335 -19.30 -35.98 -34.86
CA ILE A 335 -18.20 -36.94 -34.96
C ILE A 335 -18.61 -38.29 -34.36
N SER A 336 -19.29 -38.28 -33.21
CA SER A 336 -19.74 -39.50 -32.54
C SER A 336 -20.79 -40.28 -33.36
N GLN A 337 -21.58 -39.57 -34.16
CA GLN A 337 -22.63 -40.12 -35.01
C GLN A 337 -22.17 -40.42 -36.45
N ALA A 338 -20.89 -40.16 -36.77
CA ALA A 338 -20.37 -40.31 -38.12
C ALA A 338 -20.38 -41.78 -38.57
N ARG A 339 -20.95 -42.03 -39.77
CA ARG A 339 -21.04 -43.38 -40.36
C ARG A 339 -19.77 -43.81 -41.11
N SER A 340 -18.83 -42.89 -41.35
CA SER A 340 -17.55 -43.16 -42.02
C SER A 340 -16.39 -42.39 -41.37
N GLY A 341 -15.19 -42.96 -41.46
CA GLY A 341 -13.96 -42.34 -40.96
C GLY A 341 -13.63 -41.01 -41.65
N GLU A 342 -13.94 -40.87 -42.94
CA GLU A 342 -13.71 -39.65 -43.72
C GLU A 342 -14.55 -38.47 -43.20
N ILE A 343 -15.82 -38.70 -42.83
CA ILE A 343 -16.69 -37.66 -42.26
C ILE A 343 -16.15 -37.21 -40.90
N ALA A 344 -15.74 -38.17 -40.05
CA ALA A 344 -15.15 -37.86 -38.75
C ALA A 344 -13.83 -37.07 -38.89
N GLU A 345 -13.00 -37.40 -39.88
CA GLU A 345 -11.74 -36.72 -40.15
C GLU A 345 -11.93 -35.30 -40.69
N SER A 346 -12.88 -35.11 -41.62
CA SER A 346 -13.29 -33.79 -42.10
C SER A 346 -13.78 -32.89 -40.95
N LYS A 347 -14.60 -33.42 -40.04
CA LYS A 347 -15.08 -32.68 -38.86
C LYS A 347 -13.96 -32.37 -37.87
N ARG A 348 -13.00 -33.27 -37.68
CA ARG A 348 -11.78 -33.00 -36.88
C ARG A 348 -10.94 -31.88 -37.49
N ALA A 349 -10.79 -31.85 -38.81
CA ALA A 349 -10.09 -30.77 -39.50
C ALA A 349 -10.79 -29.41 -39.31
N GLN A 350 -12.13 -29.38 -39.43
CA GLN A 350 -12.92 -28.18 -39.11
C GLN A 350 -12.74 -27.74 -37.66
N GLY A 351 -12.60 -28.68 -36.71
CA GLY A 351 -12.34 -28.35 -35.31
C GLY A 351 -11.00 -27.65 -35.09
N LYS A 352 -9.95 -28.05 -35.81
CA LYS A 352 -8.66 -27.36 -35.76
C LYS A 352 -8.77 -25.94 -36.30
N GLU A 353 -9.51 -25.74 -37.39
CA GLU A 353 -9.74 -24.42 -37.97
C GLU A 353 -10.52 -23.51 -37.01
N ASP A 354 -11.60 -24.01 -36.39
CA ASP A 354 -12.37 -23.25 -35.40
C ASP A 354 -11.53 -22.87 -34.17
N ILE A 355 -10.59 -23.73 -33.74
CA ILE A 355 -9.65 -23.41 -32.65
C ILE A 355 -8.71 -22.28 -33.05
N ASN A 356 -8.17 -22.31 -34.28
CA ASN A 356 -7.32 -21.24 -34.79
C ASN A 356 -8.09 -19.92 -34.89
N GLN A 357 -9.36 -19.96 -35.31
CA GLN A 357 -10.22 -18.78 -35.35
C GLN A 357 -10.54 -18.23 -33.96
N LEU A 358 -10.82 -19.10 -32.98
CA LEU A 358 -10.99 -18.71 -31.58
C LEU A 358 -9.73 -18.02 -31.06
N TRP A 359 -8.56 -18.64 -31.27
CA TRP A 359 -7.29 -18.06 -30.87
C TRP A 359 -7.08 -16.68 -31.49
N GLY A 360 -7.26 -16.54 -32.80
CA GLY A 360 -7.12 -15.27 -33.50
C GLY A 360 -8.09 -14.19 -32.99
N ALA A 361 -9.32 -14.56 -32.67
CA ALA A 361 -10.31 -13.65 -32.11
C ALA A 361 -9.94 -13.18 -30.69
N LEU A 362 -9.47 -14.08 -29.83
CA LEU A 362 -9.03 -13.74 -28.47
C LEU A 362 -7.75 -12.89 -28.48
N MET A 363 -6.78 -13.20 -29.35
CA MET A 363 -5.59 -12.37 -29.54
C MET A 363 -5.96 -10.96 -30.04
N THR A 364 -6.95 -10.85 -30.92
CA THR A 364 -7.43 -9.54 -31.39
C THR A 364 -8.07 -8.75 -30.26
N LEU A 365 -8.89 -9.38 -29.41
CA LEU A 365 -9.45 -8.72 -28.22
C LEU A 365 -8.37 -8.27 -27.24
N GLU A 366 -7.36 -9.09 -27.00
CA GLU A 366 -6.22 -8.75 -26.16
C GLU A 366 -5.48 -7.51 -26.70
N ALA A 367 -5.20 -7.49 -28.00
CA ALA A 367 -4.57 -6.34 -28.65
C ALA A 367 -5.42 -5.05 -28.54
N LEU A 368 -6.74 -5.16 -28.71
CA LEU A 368 -7.65 -4.02 -28.57
C LEU A 368 -7.66 -3.46 -27.15
N VAL A 369 -7.78 -4.32 -26.13
CA VAL A 369 -7.74 -3.88 -24.73
C VAL A 369 -6.40 -3.27 -24.37
N SER A 370 -5.29 -3.85 -24.84
CA SER A 370 -3.97 -3.29 -24.60
C SER A 370 -3.87 -1.86 -25.14
N ASN A 371 -4.38 -1.61 -26.36
CA ASN A 371 -4.39 -0.28 -26.95
C ASN A 371 -5.31 0.69 -26.17
N ASP A 372 -6.52 0.26 -25.80
CA ASP A 372 -7.46 1.08 -25.03
C ASP A 372 -6.90 1.46 -23.66
N LEU A 373 -6.19 0.54 -23.00
CA LEU A 373 -5.52 0.80 -21.72
C LEU A 373 -4.34 1.76 -21.87
N GLU A 374 -3.56 1.65 -22.96
CA GLU A 374 -2.46 2.56 -23.24
C GLU A 374 -2.96 3.99 -23.51
N GLU A 375 -4.03 4.14 -24.31
CA GLU A 375 -4.69 5.43 -24.52
C GLU A 375 -5.21 6.01 -23.20
N LEU A 376 -5.91 5.19 -22.39
CA LEU A 376 -6.43 5.62 -21.10
C LEU A 376 -5.32 6.10 -20.16
N LEU A 377 -4.19 5.39 -20.09
CA LEU A 377 -3.05 5.77 -19.28
C LEU A 377 -2.40 7.07 -19.77
N GLN A 378 -2.30 7.25 -21.08
CA GLN A 378 -1.74 8.46 -21.68
C GLN A 378 -2.62 9.69 -21.42
N ASP A 379 -3.94 9.54 -21.59
CA ASP A 379 -4.94 10.58 -21.29
C ASP A 379 -4.91 10.97 -19.81
N PHE A 380 -4.86 9.98 -18.92
CA PHE A 380 -4.80 10.20 -17.48
C PHE A 380 -3.51 10.93 -17.11
N LYS A 381 -2.35 10.44 -17.58
CA LYS A 381 -1.06 11.09 -17.33
C LYS A 381 -1.06 12.55 -17.77
N ARG A 382 -1.53 12.83 -18.99
CA ARG A 382 -1.63 14.21 -19.50
C ARG A 382 -2.52 15.08 -18.61
N SER A 383 -3.63 14.54 -18.12
CA SER A 383 -4.56 15.27 -17.26
C SER A 383 -3.94 15.57 -15.89
N ILE A 384 -3.24 14.60 -15.30
CA ILE A 384 -2.50 14.77 -14.05
C ILE A 384 -1.39 15.81 -14.20
N ASP A 385 -0.60 15.74 -15.29
CA ASP A 385 0.48 16.70 -15.58
C ASP A 385 -0.07 18.14 -15.66
N VAL A 386 -1.23 18.33 -16.32
CA VAL A 386 -1.88 19.65 -16.41
C VAL A 386 -2.35 20.14 -15.04
N LEU A 387 -3.03 19.29 -14.26
CA LEU A 387 -3.50 19.63 -12.91
C LEU A 387 -2.33 20.01 -11.99
N ALA A 388 -1.26 19.21 -11.97
CA ALA A 388 -0.07 19.47 -11.17
C ALA A 388 0.65 20.76 -11.59
N SER A 389 0.78 21.00 -12.90
CA SER A 389 1.41 22.21 -13.43
C SER A 389 0.61 23.46 -13.10
N THR A 390 -0.71 23.44 -13.32
CA THR A 390 -1.60 24.57 -12.98
C THR A 390 -1.58 24.88 -11.48
N PHE A 391 -1.60 23.86 -10.62
CA PHE A 391 -1.47 24.07 -9.18
C PHE A 391 -0.12 24.71 -8.84
N THR A 392 0.98 24.15 -9.36
CA THR A 392 2.34 24.65 -9.13
C THR A 392 2.51 26.11 -9.56
N GLU A 393 2.03 26.46 -10.76
CA GLU A 393 2.09 27.84 -11.29
C GLU A 393 1.32 28.84 -10.41
N ASN A 394 0.17 28.43 -9.88
CA ASN A 394 -0.65 29.26 -9.00
C ASN A 394 -0.07 29.40 -7.58
N ILE A 395 0.61 28.38 -7.08
CA ILE A 395 1.38 28.47 -5.82
C ILE A 395 2.60 29.35 -6.00
N GLN A 396 3.37 29.19 -7.08
CA GLN A 396 4.61 29.95 -7.31
C GLN A 396 4.38 31.41 -7.74
N GLY A 397 3.13 31.83 -7.96
CA GLY A 397 2.79 33.23 -8.20
C GLY A 397 3.09 33.72 -9.61
N ILE A 398 3.02 32.86 -10.64
CA ILE A 398 3.07 33.32 -12.04
C ILE A 398 1.80 34.12 -12.40
N TYR A 399 0.72 33.96 -11.61
CA TYR A 399 -0.45 34.83 -11.58
C TYR A 399 -0.68 35.39 -10.16
N PRO A 400 -1.21 36.63 -10.02
CA PRO A 400 -1.00 37.50 -8.85
C PRO A 400 -1.80 37.13 -7.58
N PHE A 401 -2.24 35.89 -7.43
CA PHE A 401 -3.43 35.63 -6.61
C PHE A 401 -3.22 35.10 -5.18
N HIS A 402 -2.19 34.30 -4.82
CA HIS A 402 -2.21 33.71 -3.45
C HIS A 402 -0.87 33.59 -2.66
N SER A 403 0.21 32.92 -3.11
CA SER A 403 1.39 32.69 -2.23
C SER A 403 2.32 33.90 -2.09
N SER A 404 2.51 34.69 -3.16
CA SER A 404 3.32 35.92 -3.10
C SER A 404 2.75 36.92 -2.08
N GLN A 405 1.44 36.88 -1.83
CA GLN A 405 0.76 37.81 -0.95
C GLN A 405 1.12 37.62 0.53
N CYS A 406 1.35 36.39 1.02
CA CYS A 406 1.82 36.18 2.39
C CYS A 406 3.22 36.78 2.59
N ARG A 407 4.11 36.57 1.61
CA ARG A 407 5.46 37.13 1.61
C ARG A 407 5.44 38.66 1.49
N ASP A 408 4.62 39.20 0.58
CA ASP A 408 4.48 40.64 0.36
C ASP A 408 3.89 41.35 1.58
N LEU A 409 2.90 40.75 2.25
CA LEU A 409 2.33 41.27 3.49
C LEU A 409 3.35 41.27 4.64
N GLU A 410 4.15 40.21 4.78
CA GLU A 410 5.21 40.14 5.80
C GLU A 410 6.32 41.16 5.51
N ASN A 411 6.70 41.36 4.23
CA ASN A 411 7.64 42.40 3.82
C ASN A 411 7.11 43.80 4.15
N GLN A 412 5.86 44.11 3.79
CA GLN A 412 5.23 45.39 4.10
C GLN A 412 5.10 45.63 5.61
N HIS A 413 4.79 44.58 6.37
CA HIS A 413 4.75 44.64 7.84
C HIS A 413 6.13 44.96 8.42
N HIS A 414 7.17 44.28 7.95
CA HIS A 414 8.55 44.53 8.36
C HIS A 414 9.01 45.95 8.05
N GLU A 415 8.75 46.45 6.83
CA GLU A 415 9.09 47.81 6.42
C GLU A 415 8.43 48.86 7.32
N LYS A 416 7.11 48.75 7.54
CA LYS A 416 6.38 49.67 8.42
C LYS A 416 6.83 49.59 9.88
N LEU A 417 7.10 48.38 10.38
CA LEU A 417 7.62 48.21 11.74
C LEU A 417 9.00 48.87 11.89
N MET A 418 9.88 48.70 10.90
CA MET A 418 11.19 49.32 10.87
C MET A 418 11.10 50.86 10.79
N GLU A 419 10.17 51.40 10.00
CA GLU A 419 9.90 52.84 9.94
C GLU A 419 9.47 53.40 11.31
N ILE A 420 8.55 52.72 12.00
CA ILE A 420 8.10 53.12 13.35
C ILE A 420 9.26 53.09 14.34
N VAL A 421 10.04 51.99 14.38
CA VAL A 421 11.19 51.86 15.28
C VAL A 421 12.25 52.93 15.01
N MET A 422 12.55 53.21 13.75
CA MET A 422 13.51 54.24 13.36
C MET A 422 13.01 55.66 13.68
N ALA A 423 11.71 55.91 13.59
CA ALA A 423 11.11 57.17 14.01
C ALA A 423 11.18 57.35 15.53
N THR A 424 10.93 56.29 16.31
CA THR A 424 11.02 56.30 17.77
C THR A 424 12.46 56.51 18.24
N LEU A 425 13.45 55.83 17.63
CA LEU A 425 14.88 56.04 17.91
C LEU A 425 15.30 57.50 17.72
N LYS A 426 14.86 58.13 16.62
CA LYS A 426 15.15 59.56 16.37
C LYS A 426 14.57 60.47 17.45
N LYS A 427 13.36 60.18 17.95
CA LYS A 427 12.73 60.96 19.02
C LYS A 427 13.43 60.76 20.37
N LEU A 428 13.93 59.55 20.66
CA LEU A 428 14.74 59.26 21.83
C LEU A 428 16.06 60.03 21.81
N ASP A 429 16.75 60.06 20.66
CA ASP A 429 18.00 60.82 20.49
C ASP A 429 17.83 62.33 20.71
N HIS A 430 16.63 62.86 20.47
CA HIS A 430 16.29 64.28 20.65
C HIS A 430 15.61 64.62 21.99
N TYR A 431 15.47 63.65 22.91
CA TYR A 431 14.75 63.79 24.19
C TYR A 431 13.29 64.27 24.05
N GLU A 432 12.62 63.93 22.94
CA GLU A 432 11.27 64.40 22.61
C GLU A 432 10.14 63.46 23.07
N LEU A 433 10.45 62.41 23.83
CA LEU A 433 9.45 61.44 24.31
C LEU A 433 9.09 61.73 25.78
N GLU A 434 7.79 61.98 26.02
CA GLU A 434 7.23 62.24 27.35
C GLU A 434 6.75 60.96 28.08
N GLU A 435 6.71 59.80 27.41
CA GLU A 435 6.19 58.55 27.96
C GLU A 435 7.29 57.64 28.55
N ASP A 436 7.12 57.21 29.81
CA ASP A 436 7.93 56.17 30.44
C ASP A 436 7.62 54.81 29.77
N PHE A 437 8.56 54.30 28.97
CA PHE A 437 8.48 52.94 28.44
C PHE A 437 8.75 51.90 29.53
N PRO A 438 8.16 50.69 29.44
CA PRO A 438 8.54 49.56 30.29
C PRO A 438 10.05 49.30 30.25
N ASP A 439 10.66 48.93 31.39
CA ASP A 439 12.11 48.68 31.52
C ASP A 439 12.67 47.74 30.44
N ASP A 440 11.89 46.73 30.05
CA ASP A 440 12.27 45.75 29.03
C ASP A 440 12.35 46.35 27.62
N LEU A 441 11.56 47.38 27.33
CA LEU A 441 11.64 48.13 26.07
C LEU A 441 12.80 49.11 26.09
N GLN A 442 13.04 49.79 27.21
CA GLN A 442 14.18 50.70 27.34
C GLN A 442 15.50 49.98 27.04
N ARG A 443 15.68 48.76 27.56
CA ARG A 443 16.83 47.89 27.27
C ARG A 443 17.02 47.56 25.79
N LEU A 444 15.92 47.42 25.04
CA LEU A 444 15.98 47.16 23.60
C LEU A 444 16.47 48.39 22.81
N PHE A 445 16.21 49.60 23.31
CA PHE A 445 16.62 50.86 22.68
C PHE A 445 18.00 51.36 23.11
N GLU A 446 18.67 50.70 24.06
CA GLU A 446 20.04 51.06 24.50
C GLU A 446 21.06 50.99 23.36
N ASP A 447 20.87 50.07 22.39
CA ASP A 447 21.71 49.95 21.20
C ASP A 447 20.84 49.82 19.93
N LYS A 448 20.95 50.83 19.07
CA LYS A 448 20.30 50.85 17.75
C LYS A 448 20.59 49.60 16.92
N ASN A 449 21.82 49.07 16.97
CA ASN A 449 22.15 47.89 16.19
C ASN A 449 21.43 46.64 16.73
N THR A 450 21.28 46.55 18.05
CA THR A 450 20.57 45.46 18.71
C THR A 450 19.10 45.39 18.29
N ILE A 451 18.36 46.49 18.33
CA ILE A 451 16.92 46.47 17.94
C ILE A 451 16.72 46.20 16.45
N VAL A 452 17.54 46.77 15.57
CA VAL A 452 17.48 46.51 14.12
C VAL A 452 17.76 45.03 13.85
N ASN A 453 18.77 44.44 14.50
CA ASN A 453 19.09 43.02 14.35
C ASN A 453 17.94 42.13 14.84
N ILE A 454 17.27 42.47 15.95
CA ILE A 454 16.12 41.72 16.46
C ILE A 454 14.97 41.71 15.44
N ILE A 455 14.63 42.88 14.89
CA ILE A 455 13.53 43.01 13.91
C ILE A 455 13.88 42.27 12.60
N SER A 456 15.12 42.39 12.12
CA SER A 456 15.57 41.67 10.92
C SER A 456 15.63 40.15 11.13
N MET A 457 16.03 39.69 12.33
CA MET A 457 16.03 38.26 12.68
C MET A 457 14.60 37.71 12.74
N SER A 458 13.70 38.43 13.41
CA SER A 458 12.28 38.12 13.46
C SER A 458 11.68 37.96 12.05
N HIS A 459 11.88 38.94 11.18
CA HIS A 459 11.42 38.89 9.79
C HIS A 459 11.99 37.69 9.02
N SER A 460 13.30 37.42 9.17
CA SER A 460 13.94 36.26 8.53
C SER A 460 13.35 34.92 8.98
N ILE A 461 12.99 34.79 10.25
CA ILE A 461 12.33 33.58 10.79
C ILE A 461 10.93 33.43 10.21
N ARG A 462 10.16 34.51 10.15
CA ARG A 462 8.78 34.50 9.61
C ARG A 462 8.76 34.15 8.12
N LEU A 463 9.64 34.77 7.32
CA LEU A 463 9.80 34.42 5.91
C LEU A 463 10.15 32.95 5.69
N ARG A 464 11.07 32.38 6.48
CA ARG A 464 11.40 30.95 6.40
C ARG A 464 10.20 30.04 6.66
N LYS A 465 9.30 30.41 7.56
CA LYS A 465 8.07 29.65 7.85
C LYS A 465 7.09 29.71 6.67
N ILE A 466 6.95 30.88 6.05
CA ILE A 466 6.15 31.06 4.83
C ILE A 466 6.72 30.23 3.68
N ASP A 467 8.03 30.36 3.42
CA ASP A 467 8.74 29.63 2.36
C ASP A 467 8.69 28.11 2.54
N LYS A 468 8.77 27.65 3.79
CA LYS A 468 8.60 26.25 4.12
C LYS A 468 7.20 25.76 3.77
N ARG A 469 6.15 26.54 4.09
CA ARG A 469 4.78 26.14 3.77
C ARG A 469 4.57 26.05 2.25
N GLU A 470 5.06 27.03 1.50
CA GLU A 470 5.04 26.99 0.04
C GLU A 470 5.76 25.74 -0.50
N SER A 471 6.97 25.46 0.02
CA SER A 471 7.76 24.29 -0.36
C SER A 471 7.07 22.97 -0.05
N ASP A 472 6.38 22.86 1.08
CA ASP A 472 5.63 21.66 1.47
C ASP A 472 4.48 21.40 0.46
N MET A 473 3.76 22.44 0.03
CA MET A 473 2.69 22.33 -0.98
C MET A 473 3.22 21.87 -2.34
N LEU A 474 4.34 22.44 -2.77
CA LEU A 474 5.01 22.04 -4.01
C LEU A 474 5.51 20.60 -3.94
N CYS A 475 6.16 20.22 -2.84
CA CYS A 475 6.67 18.86 -2.64
C CYS A 475 5.53 17.83 -2.68
N ASN A 476 4.41 18.11 -2.02
CA ASN A 476 3.25 17.24 -2.06
C ASN A 476 2.65 17.11 -3.46
N THR A 477 2.69 18.18 -4.26
CA THR A 477 2.23 18.16 -5.66
C THR A 477 3.13 17.31 -6.54
N TYR A 478 4.45 17.35 -6.34
CA TYR A 478 5.39 16.47 -7.06
C TYR A 478 5.33 15.00 -6.61
N GLN A 479 4.91 14.74 -5.38
CA GLN A 479 4.77 13.38 -4.84
C GLN A 479 3.50 12.68 -5.31
N TRP A 480 2.45 13.44 -5.57
CA TRP A 480 1.20 12.97 -6.16
C TRP A 480 1.39 12.71 -7.65
#